data_AF-A0A926CUZ2-F1
#
_entry.id   AF-A0A926CUZ2-F1
#
_cell.length_a   1.000
_cell.length_b   1.000
_cell.length_c   1.000
_cell.angle_alpha   90.00
_cell.angle_beta   90.00
_cell.angle_gamma   90.00
#
_symmetry.space_group_name_H-M   'P 1'
#
loop_
_entity.id
_entity.type
_entity.pdbx_description
1 polymer ?
#
loop_
_entity_poly.entity_id
_entity_poly.type
_entity_poly.pdbx_seq_one_letter_code
_entity_poly.pdbx_strand_id
1 'polypeptide(L)'
;MKLFCPECGEAIPAEKINVFALVAVCPACNHLFSFSKPDIRDIYKNKKIILPRKLEVYENDDVVVMSYRWFRRFEIIFIALSVLCWNGMLLTMTIHFILAYGGLVLLFMILPAGIGLFMLYWLSILAFNRIEISLFPDRIQIYYGPVFVPGSLTVPTEQVEQIYCKYRSSHQIRGNGFSFNPSRNRLYELHAVLLDGRDMLIYGTDEEEFARFIGQRIRYYIGLDGELPFQDATGKAFTPTNF
;
A
#
# COMPACT_ATOMS: atom_id res chain seq x y z
N MET A 1 -16.96 24.72 -25.77
CA MET A 1 -17.52 24.11 -24.54
C MET A 1 -18.13 25.22 -23.68
N LYS A 2 -19.28 24.98 -23.05
CA LYS A 2 -19.92 25.93 -22.11
C LYS A 2 -19.70 25.42 -20.68
N LEU A 3 -19.29 26.29 -19.76
CA LEU A 3 -19.15 25.99 -18.34
C LEU A 3 -20.48 26.31 -17.63
N PHE A 4 -20.91 25.43 -16.74
CA PHE A 4 -22.13 25.60 -15.94
C PHE A 4 -21.77 25.69 -14.46
N CYS A 5 -22.56 26.44 -13.70
CA CYS A 5 -22.41 26.54 -12.26
C CYS A 5 -22.83 25.23 -11.57
N PRO A 6 -22.01 24.64 -10.67
CA PRO A 6 -22.39 23.43 -9.95
C PRO A 6 -23.51 23.64 -8.91
N GLU A 7 -23.71 24.88 -8.45
CA GLU A 7 -24.70 25.18 -7.40
C GLU A 7 -26.08 25.52 -7.98
N CYS A 8 -26.15 26.32 -9.04
CA CYS A 8 -27.43 26.77 -9.61
C CYS A 8 -27.69 26.32 -11.06
N GLY A 9 -26.73 25.67 -11.72
CA GLY A 9 -26.87 25.18 -13.10
C GLY A 9 -26.81 26.25 -14.19
N GLU A 10 -26.67 27.53 -13.83
CA GLU A 10 -26.62 28.64 -14.80
C GLU A 10 -25.35 28.60 -15.66
N ALA A 11 -25.45 29.03 -16.92
CA ALA A 11 -24.29 29.11 -17.82
C ALA A 11 -23.38 30.27 -17.43
N ILE A 12 -22.08 30.01 -17.26
CA ILE A 12 -21.10 31.04 -16.92
C ILE A 12 -20.66 31.78 -18.20
N PRO A 13 -20.84 33.12 -18.29
CA PRO A 13 -20.31 33.89 -19.41
C PRO A 13 -18.78 33.93 -19.41
N ALA A 14 -18.17 33.99 -20.60
CA ALA A 14 -16.71 33.95 -20.77
C ALA A 14 -15.95 35.02 -19.97
N GLU A 15 -16.55 36.19 -19.76
CA GLU A 15 -15.98 37.30 -19.00
C GLU A 15 -15.83 37.01 -17.50
N LYS A 16 -16.58 36.04 -16.98
CA LYS A 16 -16.56 35.63 -15.57
C LYS A 16 -15.72 34.38 -15.33
N ILE A 17 -14.92 33.99 -16.32
CA ILE A 17 -14.01 32.86 -16.28
C ILE A 17 -12.58 33.39 -16.33
N ASN A 18 -11.83 33.19 -15.25
CA ASN A 18 -10.40 33.46 -15.25
C ASN A 18 -9.67 32.17 -15.67
N VAL A 19 -9.33 32.08 -16.96
CA VAL A 19 -8.67 30.91 -17.55
C VAL A 19 -7.26 30.70 -16.98
N PHE A 20 -6.56 31.77 -16.60
CA PHE A 20 -5.22 31.68 -16.00
C PHE A 20 -5.25 31.13 -14.57
N ALA A 21 -6.25 31.53 -13.79
CA ALA A 21 -6.43 31.04 -12.42
C ALA A 21 -7.23 29.72 -12.36
N LEU A 22 -7.87 29.31 -13.46
CA LEU A 22 -8.81 28.18 -13.52
C LEU A 22 -9.97 28.33 -12.51
N VAL A 23 -10.49 29.55 -12.34
CA VAL A 23 -11.58 29.89 -11.41
C VAL A 23 -12.68 30.65 -12.14
N ALA A 24 -13.94 30.36 -11.79
CA ALA A 24 -15.13 31.01 -12.32
C ALA A 24 -16.02 31.55 -11.19
N VAL A 25 -16.72 32.66 -11.45
CA VAL A 25 -17.75 33.22 -10.55
C VAL A 25 -19.10 33.16 -11.25
N CYS A 26 -20.09 32.51 -10.63
CA CYS A 26 -21.45 32.52 -11.14
C CYS A 26 -22.10 33.90 -10.94
N PRO A 27 -22.63 34.55 -11.99
CA PRO A 27 -23.31 35.84 -11.83
C PRO A 27 -24.69 35.73 -11.16
N ALA A 28 -25.33 34.55 -11.19
CA ALA A 28 -26.67 34.35 -10.62
C ALA A 28 -26.64 34.11 -9.11
N CYS A 29 -25.74 33.24 -8.62
CA CYS A 29 -25.65 32.90 -7.20
C CYS A 29 -24.37 33.38 -6.51
N ASN A 30 -23.46 34.07 -7.22
CA ASN A 30 -22.14 34.49 -6.73
C ASN A 30 -21.24 33.34 -6.24
N HIS A 31 -21.53 32.10 -6.64
CA HIS A 31 -20.68 30.95 -6.33
C HIS A 31 -19.32 31.06 -7.03
N LEU A 32 -18.25 31.07 -6.25
CA LEU A 32 -16.87 31.02 -6.71
C LEU A 32 -16.41 29.56 -6.70
N PHE A 33 -16.05 29.01 -7.86
CA PHE A 33 -15.58 27.63 -7.96
C PHE A 33 -14.39 27.51 -8.92
N SER A 34 -13.49 26.58 -8.61
CA SER A 34 -12.41 26.22 -9.53
C SER A 34 -12.88 25.13 -10.48
N PHE A 35 -12.47 25.24 -11.74
CA PHE A 35 -12.62 24.19 -12.76
C PHE A 35 -11.26 23.58 -13.13
N SER A 36 -10.22 23.84 -12.31
CA SER A 36 -9.00 23.04 -12.34
C SER A 36 -9.29 21.64 -11.81
N LYS A 37 -8.53 20.64 -12.27
CA LYS A 37 -8.40 19.42 -11.47
C LYS A 37 -7.87 19.86 -10.10
N PRO A 38 -8.56 19.56 -8.99
CA PRO A 38 -8.12 20.01 -7.68
C PRO A 38 -6.68 19.59 -7.43
N ASP A 39 -5.80 20.57 -7.21
CA ASP A 39 -4.44 20.30 -6.75
C ASP A 39 -4.56 19.60 -5.40
N ILE A 40 -4.00 18.40 -5.34
CA ILE A 40 -4.13 17.49 -4.22
C ILE A 40 -3.53 18.14 -2.95
N ARG A 41 -2.56 19.05 -3.14
CA ARG A 41 -1.98 19.88 -2.07
C ARG A 41 -2.99 20.74 -1.34
N ASP A 42 -4.02 21.27 -2.01
CA ASP A 42 -5.05 22.10 -1.39
C ASP A 42 -6.04 21.28 -0.55
N ILE A 43 -6.18 19.98 -0.86
CA ILE A 43 -7.02 19.05 -0.09
C ILE A 43 -6.32 18.63 1.21
N TYR A 44 -4.99 18.43 1.19
CA TYR A 44 -4.21 18.18 2.41
C TYR A 44 -4.18 19.38 3.36
N LYS A 45 -4.37 20.59 2.84
CA LYS A 45 -4.57 21.79 3.68
C LYS A 45 -5.93 21.76 4.40
N ASN A 46 -6.98 21.25 3.74
CA ASN A 46 -8.35 21.27 4.28
C ASN A 46 -8.77 19.99 5.03
N LYS A 47 -8.14 18.84 4.79
CA LYS A 47 -8.24 17.62 5.62
C LYS A 47 -6.87 17.29 6.19
N LYS A 48 -6.71 17.37 7.52
CA LYS A 48 -5.48 17.01 8.27
C LYS A 48 -5.18 15.50 8.17
N ILE A 49 -4.82 15.01 6.98
CA ILE A 49 -4.31 13.66 6.82
C ILE A 49 -2.79 13.77 6.83
N ILE A 50 -2.19 13.40 7.96
CA ILE A 50 -0.76 13.50 8.19
C ILE A 50 -0.06 12.47 7.29
N LEU A 51 0.93 12.92 6.52
CA LEU A 51 1.77 12.04 5.71
C LEU A 51 2.60 11.13 6.65
N PRO A 52 2.50 9.79 6.56
CA PRO A 52 3.29 8.91 7.39
C PRO A 52 4.80 9.08 7.11
N ARG A 53 5.63 9.12 8.16
CA ARG A 53 7.07 9.43 8.06
C ARG A 53 7.88 8.51 7.14
N LYS A 54 7.39 7.29 6.87
CA LYS A 54 8.09 6.27 6.07
C LYS A 54 7.64 6.25 4.60
N LEU A 55 6.65 7.06 4.23
CA LEU A 55 6.06 7.07 2.90
C LEU A 55 6.72 8.12 2.03
N GLU A 56 7.30 7.67 0.92
CA GLU A 56 7.77 8.53 -0.16
C GLU A 56 6.63 8.62 -1.20
N VAL A 57 6.20 9.83 -1.53
CA VAL A 57 5.14 10.07 -2.52
C VAL A 57 5.72 10.85 -3.68
N TYR A 58 5.64 10.28 -4.87
CA TYR A 58 6.05 10.89 -6.12
C TYR A 58 4.81 11.14 -6.98
N GLU A 59 4.62 12.38 -7.41
CA GLU A 59 3.47 12.79 -8.21
C GLU A 59 3.96 13.32 -9.55
N ASN A 60 3.52 12.66 -10.61
CA ASN A 60 3.59 13.15 -11.99
C ASN A 60 2.17 13.40 -12.49
N ASP A 61 2.02 14.16 -13.57
CA ASP A 61 0.71 14.61 -14.10
C ASP A 61 -0.30 13.47 -14.32
N ASP A 62 0.19 12.27 -14.66
CA ASP A 62 -0.64 11.10 -14.95
C ASP A 62 -0.51 9.96 -13.92
N VAL A 63 0.49 9.98 -13.04
CA VAL A 63 0.74 8.86 -12.11
C VAL A 63 1.12 9.35 -10.71
N VAL A 64 0.47 8.75 -9.71
CA VAL A 64 0.86 8.91 -8.30
C VAL A 64 1.50 7.62 -7.83
N VAL A 65 2.78 7.69 -7.47
CA VAL A 65 3.54 6.54 -6.96
C VAL A 65 3.81 6.76 -5.47
N MET A 66 3.35 5.83 -4.65
CA MET A 66 3.64 5.78 -3.21
C MET A 66 4.58 4.62 -2.95
N SER A 67 5.77 4.90 -2.43
CA SER A 67 6.80 3.89 -2.16
C SER A 67 7.26 3.91 -0.71
N TYR A 68 7.49 2.74 -0.12
CA TYR A 68 8.02 2.64 1.24
C TYR A 68 8.64 1.26 1.50
N ARG A 69 9.37 1.18 2.62
CA ARG A 69 10.00 -0.03 3.13
C ARG A 69 9.26 -0.52 4.38
N TRP A 70 8.80 -1.76 4.34
CA TRP A 70 8.08 -2.44 5.43
C TRP A 70 8.97 -2.86 6.63
N PHE A 71 10.30 -3.01 6.45
CA PHE A 71 11.18 -3.61 7.47
C PHE A 71 12.04 -2.58 8.18
N ARG A 72 12.32 -2.85 9.45
CA ARG A 72 13.17 -2.02 10.29
C ARG A 72 14.64 -2.41 10.09
N ARG A 73 15.54 -1.41 10.11
CA ARG A 73 17.00 -1.64 9.96
C ARG A 73 17.54 -2.66 10.96
N PHE A 74 17.01 -2.68 12.19
CA PHE A 74 17.43 -3.63 13.22
C PHE A 74 17.09 -5.10 12.89
N GLU A 75 15.92 -5.35 12.28
CA GLU A 75 15.51 -6.71 11.89
C GLU A 75 16.41 -7.27 10.79
N ILE A 76 16.79 -6.41 9.84
CA ILE A 76 17.73 -6.76 8.76
C ILE A 76 19.09 -7.16 9.34
N ILE A 77 19.62 -6.39 10.31
CA ILE A 77 20.90 -6.70 10.95
C ILE A 77 20.85 -8.04 11.68
N PHE A 78 19.78 -8.28 12.46
CA PHE A 78 19.63 -9.53 13.20
C PHE A 78 19.56 -10.75 12.27
N ILE A 79 18.80 -10.64 11.17
CA ILE A 79 18.67 -11.73 10.20
C ILE A 79 19.97 -11.90 9.40
N ALA A 80 20.70 -10.83 9.08
CA ALA A 80 22.00 -10.90 8.45
C ALA A 80 23.03 -11.66 9.30
N LEU A 81 23.08 -11.38 10.61
CA LEU A 81 23.92 -12.13 11.55
C LEU A 81 23.51 -13.60 11.62
N SER A 82 22.21 -13.88 11.64
CA SER A 82 21.69 -15.26 11.65
C SER A 82 22.07 -16.02 10.38
N VAL A 83 21.98 -15.39 9.21
CA VAL A 83 22.41 -15.94 7.92
C VAL A 83 23.91 -16.24 7.93
N LEU A 84 24.73 -15.31 8.42
CA LEU A 84 26.18 -15.48 8.51
C LEU A 84 26.55 -16.66 9.40
N CYS A 85 25.97 -16.73 10.60
CA CYS A 85 26.24 -17.80 11.56
C CYS A 85 25.78 -19.16 11.02
N TRP A 86 24.56 -19.25 10.47
CA TRP A 86 24.03 -20.51 9.94
C TRP A 86 24.84 -21.04 8.76
N ASN A 87 25.08 -20.20 7.74
CA ASN A 87 25.81 -20.63 6.55
C ASN A 87 27.30 -20.87 6.85
N GLY A 88 27.91 -20.08 7.73
CA GLY A 88 29.29 -20.31 8.18
C GLY A 88 29.45 -21.63 8.94
N MET A 89 28.57 -21.90 9.90
CA MET A 89 28.56 -23.18 10.63
C MET A 89 28.30 -24.36 9.67
N LEU A 90 27.34 -24.22 8.75
CA LEU A 90 27.03 -25.29 7.80
C LEU A 90 28.20 -25.59 6.86
N LEU A 91 28.87 -24.55 6.35
CA LEU A 91 30.05 -24.71 5.49
C LEU A 91 31.17 -25.46 6.21
N THR A 92 31.52 -25.01 7.43
CA THR A 92 32.58 -25.65 8.23
C THR A 92 32.24 -27.09 8.59
N MET A 93 31.00 -27.37 9.00
CA MET A 93 30.52 -28.73 9.24
C MET A 93 30.60 -29.59 7.97
N THR A 94 30.11 -29.08 6.84
CA THR A 94 30.12 -29.81 5.56
C THR A 94 31.54 -30.22 5.16
N ILE A 95 32.51 -29.30 5.25
CA ILE A 95 33.93 -29.59 4.97
C ILE A 95 34.45 -30.67 5.92
N HIS A 96 34.21 -30.53 7.23
CA HIS A 96 34.66 -31.50 8.22
C HIS A 96 34.09 -32.90 7.98
N PHE A 97 32.79 -33.00 7.70
CA PHE A 97 32.11 -34.27 7.47
C PHE A 97 32.56 -34.95 6.17
N ILE A 98 32.79 -34.20 5.10
CA ILE A 98 33.31 -34.75 3.84
C ILE A 98 34.70 -35.35 4.07
N LEU A 99 35.57 -34.65 4.81
CA LEU A 99 36.93 -35.12 5.09
C LEU A 99 36.94 -36.36 6.00
N ALA A 100 36.05 -36.43 6.97
CA ALA A 100 36.02 -37.51 7.96
C ALA A 100 35.26 -38.77 7.50
N TYR A 101 34.18 -38.62 6.73
CA TYR A 101 33.24 -39.70 6.42
C TYR A 101 32.97 -39.87 4.91
N GLY A 102 33.61 -39.06 4.06
CA GLY A 102 33.45 -39.11 2.62
C GLY A 102 32.18 -38.42 2.10
N GLY A 103 31.97 -38.51 0.79
CA GLY A 103 30.95 -37.73 0.08
C GLY A 103 29.50 -38.09 0.36
N LEU A 104 29.20 -39.27 0.92
CA LEU A 104 27.82 -39.68 1.21
C LEU A 104 27.12 -38.78 2.23
N VAL A 105 27.88 -38.09 3.09
CA VAL A 105 27.31 -37.15 4.07
C VAL A 105 26.67 -35.92 3.41
N LEU A 106 27.02 -35.60 2.16
CA LEU A 106 26.41 -34.50 1.41
C LEU A 106 24.89 -34.64 1.30
N LEU A 107 24.37 -35.88 1.23
CA LEU A 107 22.92 -36.13 1.16
C LEU A 107 22.19 -35.59 2.40
N PHE A 108 22.81 -35.69 3.58
CA PHE A 108 22.25 -35.17 4.83
C PHE A 108 22.36 -33.64 4.94
N MET A 109 23.31 -33.04 4.23
CA MET A 109 23.55 -31.59 4.24
C MET A 109 22.60 -30.81 3.32
N ILE A 110 21.85 -31.49 2.43
CA ILE A 110 20.91 -30.84 1.50
C ILE A 110 19.85 -30.02 2.25
N LEU A 111 19.24 -30.60 3.29
CA LEU A 111 18.15 -29.92 4.02
C LEU A 111 18.65 -28.68 4.79
N PRO A 112 19.72 -28.76 5.60
CA PRO A 112 20.30 -27.57 6.23
C PRO A 112 20.77 -26.51 5.22
N ALA A 113 21.31 -26.93 4.07
CA ALA A 113 21.67 -26.01 2.98
C ALA A 113 20.45 -25.32 2.39
N GLY A 114 19.35 -26.03 2.20
CA GLY A 114 18.07 -25.46 1.78
C GLY A 114 17.56 -24.39 2.76
N ILE A 115 17.68 -24.62 4.07
CA ILE A 115 17.34 -23.61 5.08
C ILE A 115 18.26 -22.40 4.96
N GLY A 116 19.57 -22.60 4.79
CA GLY A 116 20.53 -21.51 4.62
C GLY A 116 20.24 -20.65 3.39
N LEU A 117 19.88 -21.29 2.27
CA LEU A 117 19.46 -20.62 1.05
C LEU A 117 18.15 -19.85 1.23
N PHE A 118 17.16 -20.44 1.91
CA PHE A 118 15.90 -19.77 2.22
C PHE A 118 16.12 -18.53 3.09
N MET A 119 16.97 -18.61 4.11
CA MET A 119 17.29 -17.46 4.97
C MET A 119 18.00 -16.34 4.17
N LEU A 120 18.89 -16.70 3.23
CA LEU A 120 19.56 -15.73 2.36
C LEU A 120 18.57 -15.05 1.40
N TYR A 121 17.66 -15.82 0.81
CA TYR A 121 16.56 -15.30 0.00
C TYR A 121 15.68 -14.34 0.80
N TRP A 122 15.30 -14.74 2.02
CA TRP A 122 14.51 -13.91 2.92
C TRP A 122 15.24 -12.60 3.23
N LEU A 123 16.51 -12.66 3.64
CA LEU A 123 17.34 -11.47 3.88
C LEU A 123 17.38 -10.53 2.66
N SER A 124 17.45 -11.08 1.45
CA SER A 124 17.45 -10.31 0.21
C SER A 124 16.13 -9.55 0.02
N ILE A 125 14.99 -10.19 0.30
CA ILE A 125 13.69 -9.51 0.33
C ILE A 125 13.71 -8.37 1.37
N LEU A 126 14.21 -8.63 2.59
CA LEU A 126 14.19 -7.61 3.64
C LEU A 126 15.06 -6.39 3.29
N ALA A 127 16.22 -6.64 2.70
CA ALA A 127 17.23 -5.61 2.42
C ALA A 127 16.87 -4.76 1.20
N PHE A 128 16.33 -5.38 0.16
CA PHE A 128 16.15 -4.73 -1.13
C PHE A 128 14.70 -4.36 -1.43
N ASN A 129 13.72 -5.13 -0.98
CA ASN A 129 12.36 -4.91 -1.44
C ASN A 129 11.73 -3.64 -0.88
N ARG A 130 10.94 -3.03 -1.75
CA ARG A 130 10.05 -1.92 -1.48
C ARG A 130 8.66 -2.33 -1.96
N ILE A 131 7.65 -1.73 -1.32
CA ILE A 131 6.29 -1.77 -1.82
C ILE A 131 6.08 -0.48 -2.59
N GLU A 132 5.62 -0.61 -3.83
CA GLU A 132 5.25 0.51 -4.69
C GLU A 132 3.77 0.39 -5.05
N ILE A 133 2.99 1.38 -4.63
CA ILE A 133 1.57 1.51 -4.98
C ILE A 133 1.48 2.62 -6.03
N SER A 134 1.24 2.23 -7.26
CA SER A 134 1.11 3.13 -8.41
C SER A 134 -0.34 3.30 -8.80
N LEU A 135 -0.81 4.54 -8.82
CA LEU A 135 -2.15 4.93 -9.22
C LEU A 135 -2.08 5.54 -10.62
N PHE A 136 -2.59 4.80 -11.60
CA PHE A 136 -2.77 5.25 -12.98
C PHE A 136 -4.26 5.53 -13.24
N PRO A 137 -4.60 6.35 -14.26
CA PRO A 137 -5.98 6.71 -14.52
C PRO A 137 -6.87 5.49 -14.81
N ASP A 138 -6.30 4.48 -15.46
CA ASP A 138 -6.98 3.24 -15.88
C ASP A 138 -6.82 2.09 -14.88
N ARG A 139 -5.81 2.11 -14.00
CA ARG A 139 -5.49 0.98 -13.11
C ARG A 139 -4.78 1.37 -11.82
N ILE A 140 -5.04 0.60 -10.78
CA ILE A 140 -4.29 0.58 -9.52
C ILE A 140 -3.31 -0.60 -9.60
N GLN A 141 -2.02 -0.34 -9.40
CA GLN A 141 -0.98 -1.36 -9.43
C GLN A 141 -0.22 -1.38 -8.11
N ILE A 142 -0.01 -2.58 -7.57
CA ILE A 142 0.78 -2.82 -6.36
C ILE A 142 1.90 -3.76 -6.75
N TYR A 143 3.12 -3.28 -6.55
CA TYR A 143 4.33 -3.98 -6.92
C TYR A 143 5.21 -4.22 -5.69
N TYR A 144 5.77 -5.43 -5.61
CA TYR A 144 6.71 -5.86 -4.58
C TYR A 144 8.01 -6.22 -5.30
N GLY A 145 9.06 -5.41 -5.13
CA GLY A 145 10.32 -5.64 -5.83
C GLY A 145 11.47 -4.85 -5.24
N PRO A 146 12.72 -5.09 -5.69
CA PRO A 146 13.10 -5.75 -6.95
C PRO A 146 13.22 -7.28 -6.89
N VAL A 147 13.35 -7.88 -5.69
CA VAL A 147 13.36 -9.35 -5.55
C VAL A 147 11.93 -9.86 -5.68
N PHE A 148 11.73 -10.93 -6.45
CA PHE A 148 10.41 -11.51 -6.66
C PHE A 148 9.73 -11.84 -5.33
N VAL A 149 8.54 -11.26 -5.12
CA VAL A 149 7.65 -11.63 -4.03
C VAL A 149 6.26 -11.82 -4.64
N PRO A 150 5.61 -12.98 -4.40
CA PRO A 150 4.25 -13.18 -4.89
C PRO A 150 3.29 -12.22 -4.18
N GLY A 151 2.28 -11.73 -4.91
CA GLY A 151 1.27 -10.82 -4.37
C GLY A 151 1.13 -9.50 -5.11
N SER A 152 1.93 -9.23 -6.14
CA SER A 152 1.72 -8.06 -7.00
C SER A 152 0.33 -8.13 -7.64
N LEU A 153 -0.41 -7.04 -7.54
CA LEU A 153 -1.81 -6.96 -7.95
C LEU A 153 -1.98 -5.81 -8.94
N THR A 154 -2.84 -5.98 -9.93
CA THR A 154 -3.27 -4.91 -10.83
C THR A 154 -4.78 -4.97 -10.96
N VAL A 155 -5.44 -3.87 -10.62
CA VAL A 155 -6.90 -3.75 -10.62
C VAL A 155 -7.29 -2.59 -11.53
N PRO A 156 -8.14 -2.78 -12.55
CA PRO A 156 -8.66 -1.68 -13.35
C PRO A 156 -9.48 -0.72 -12.49
N THR A 157 -9.20 0.58 -12.58
CA THR A 157 -9.85 1.61 -11.77
C THR A 157 -11.37 1.61 -11.97
N GLU A 158 -11.82 1.39 -13.21
CA GLU A 158 -13.25 1.35 -13.59
C GLU A 158 -14.02 0.20 -12.92
N GLN A 159 -13.33 -0.86 -12.51
CA GLN A 159 -13.97 -2.00 -11.85
C GLN A 159 -14.13 -1.80 -10.35
N VAL A 160 -13.53 -0.77 -9.76
CA VAL A 160 -13.56 -0.54 -8.31
C VAL A 160 -14.82 0.23 -7.94
N GLU A 161 -15.75 -0.44 -7.26
CA GLU A 161 -16.98 0.17 -6.76
C GLU A 161 -16.75 0.87 -5.42
N GLN A 162 -16.00 0.23 -4.52
CA GLN A 162 -15.79 0.72 -3.17
C GLN A 162 -14.40 0.34 -2.65
N ILE A 163 -13.79 1.24 -1.90
CA ILE A 163 -12.59 0.96 -1.10
C ILE A 163 -12.90 1.14 0.38
N TYR A 164 -12.55 0.16 1.19
CA TYR A 164 -12.78 0.17 2.64
C TYR A 164 -11.63 -0.46 3.40
N CYS A 165 -11.50 -0.13 4.69
CA CYS A 165 -10.48 -0.69 5.55
C CYS A 165 -11.11 -1.65 6.56
N LYS A 166 -10.60 -2.88 6.62
CA LYS A 166 -11.03 -3.93 7.54
C LYS A 166 -10.01 -4.09 8.66
N TYR A 167 -10.45 -3.95 9.90
CA TYR A 167 -9.63 -4.16 11.08
C TYR A 167 -9.76 -5.60 11.58
N ARG A 168 -8.62 -6.29 11.74
CA ARG A 168 -8.52 -7.59 12.40
C ARG A 168 -7.72 -7.47 13.70
N SER A 169 -8.32 -7.95 14.78
CA SER A 169 -7.66 -8.07 16.09
C SER A 169 -6.87 -9.38 16.20
N SER A 170 -5.82 -9.39 17.02
CA SER A 170 -4.94 -10.55 17.30
C SER A 170 -5.68 -11.88 17.48
N HIS A 171 -6.83 -11.89 18.15
CA HIS A 171 -7.63 -13.10 18.39
C HIS A 171 -8.21 -13.73 17.12
N GLN A 172 -8.40 -12.95 16.05
CA GLN A 172 -9.00 -13.39 14.78
C GLN A 172 -7.95 -13.68 13.69
N ILE A 173 -6.66 -13.43 13.94
CA ILE A 173 -5.56 -13.68 12.98
C ILE A 173 -5.19 -15.18 12.90
N ARG A 174 -5.89 -16.06 13.63
CA ARG A 174 -5.63 -17.51 13.69
C ARG A 174 -6.02 -18.33 12.45
N GLY A 175 -6.34 -17.71 11.30
CA GLY A 175 -6.78 -18.44 10.10
C GLY A 175 -6.07 -17.99 8.81
N ASN A 176 -5.35 -18.92 8.17
CA ASN A 176 -5.01 -19.06 6.74
C ASN A 176 -4.63 -17.84 5.87
N GLY A 177 -4.23 -16.70 6.43
CA GLY A 177 -3.68 -15.57 5.67
C GLY A 177 -2.15 -15.53 5.73
N PHE A 178 -1.47 -15.72 4.60
CA PHE A 178 -0.03 -15.42 4.49
C PHE A 178 0.12 -13.89 4.42
N SER A 179 0.13 -13.23 5.58
CA SER A 179 0.43 -11.80 5.68
C SER A 179 1.95 -11.61 5.73
N PHE A 180 2.49 -10.80 4.82
CA PHE A 180 3.90 -10.42 4.78
C PHE A 180 4.30 -9.45 5.92
N ASN A 181 3.35 -9.02 6.76
CA ASN A 181 3.62 -8.20 7.94
C ASN A 181 3.45 -9.02 9.25
N PRO A 182 4.55 -9.35 9.95
CA PRO A 182 4.53 -10.20 11.14
C PRO A 182 4.09 -9.49 12.45
N SER A 183 3.60 -8.25 12.39
CA SER A 183 3.10 -7.51 13.56
C SER A 183 1.70 -8.03 13.99
N ARG A 184 1.68 -8.95 14.95
CA ARG A 184 0.54 -9.85 15.28
C ARG A 184 -0.57 -9.29 16.18
N ASN A 185 -0.69 -7.98 16.38
CA ASN A 185 -1.71 -7.45 17.31
C ASN A 185 -2.87 -6.71 16.63
N ARG A 186 -2.61 -5.99 15.54
CA ARG A 186 -3.59 -5.18 14.82
C ARG A 186 -3.23 -5.22 13.34
N LEU A 187 -4.17 -5.64 12.51
CA LEU A 187 -3.99 -5.66 11.06
C LEU A 187 -5.12 -4.85 10.43
N TYR A 188 -4.75 -3.81 9.71
CA TYR A 188 -5.63 -3.00 8.87
C TYR A 188 -5.45 -3.47 7.43
N GLU A 189 -6.47 -4.15 6.91
CA GLU A 189 -6.56 -4.67 5.56
C GLU A 189 -7.35 -3.68 4.70
N LEU A 190 -6.72 -3.09 3.69
CA LEU A 190 -7.39 -2.27 2.69
C LEU A 190 -7.96 -3.19 1.61
N HIS A 191 -9.27 -3.08 1.40
CA HIS A 191 -10.03 -3.90 0.48
C HIS A 191 -10.65 -3.05 -0.63
N ALA A 192 -10.74 -3.63 -1.83
CA ALA A 192 -11.56 -3.13 -2.92
C ALA A 192 -12.69 -4.11 -3.22
N VAL A 193 -13.91 -3.59 -3.22
CA VAL A 193 -15.08 -4.27 -3.78
C VAL A 193 -15.15 -3.90 -5.25
N LEU A 194 -15.14 -4.92 -6.10
CA LEU A 194 -15.32 -4.77 -7.53
C LEU A 194 -16.79 -4.72 -7.92
N LEU A 195 -17.10 -4.17 -9.10
CA LEU A 195 -18.45 -4.16 -9.69
C LEU A 195 -19.08 -5.56 -9.84
N ASP A 196 -18.27 -6.62 -9.88
CA ASP A 196 -18.75 -8.01 -9.92
C ASP A 196 -19.05 -8.59 -8.53
N GLY A 197 -18.94 -7.77 -7.48
CA GLY A 197 -19.16 -8.15 -6.08
C GLY A 197 -17.98 -8.87 -5.43
N ARG A 198 -16.85 -9.07 -6.14
CA ARG A 198 -15.64 -9.65 -5.53
C ARG A 198 -14.99 -8.67 -4.58
N ASP A 199 -14.62 -9.16 -3.41
CA ASP A 199 -13.85 -8.45 -2.41
C ASP A 199 -12.38 -8.87 -2.48
N MET A 200 -11.48 -7.91 -2.77
CA MET A 200 -10.05 -8.16 -2.95
C MET A 200 -9.22 -7.34 -1.96
N LEU A 201 -8.28 -8.02 -1.29
CA LEU A 201 -7.27 -7.37 -0.49
C LEU A 201 -6.31 -6.61 -1.40
N ILE A 202 -6.31 -5.28 -1.28
CA ILE A 202 -5.33 -4.39 -1.92
C ILE A 202 -4.04 -4.47 -1.11
N TYR A 203 -4.12 -4.15 0.18
CA TYR A 203 -2.92 -3.92 0.97
C TYR A 203 -3.16 -4.13 2.47
N GLY A 204 -2.18 -4.67 3.21
CA GLY A 204 -2.27 -4.89 4.65
C GLY A 204 -1.15 -4.17 5.42
N THR A 205 -1.51 -3.45 6.49
CA THR A 205 -0.56 -2.75 7.38
C THR A 205 -0.97 -2.89 8.85
N ASP A 206 -0.01 -2.78 9.75
CA ASP A 206 -0.24 -2.68 11.19
C ASP A 206 -0.39 -1.23 11.69
N GLU A 207 -0.10 -0.25 10.83
CA GLU A 207 -0.20 1.17 11.12
C GLU A 207 -1.52 1.75 10.59
N GLU A 208 -2.41 2.20 11.49
CA GLU A 208 -3.71 2.76 11.12
C GLU A 208 -3.59 4.02 10.24
N GLU A 209 -2.72 4.94 10.63
CA GLU A 209 -2.46 6.19 9.89
C GLU A 209 -2.06 5.90 8.45
N PHE A 210 -1.29 4.82 8.26
CA PHE A 210 -0.82 4.37 6.97
C PHE A 210 -1.96 3.81 6.11
N ALA A 211 -2.81 2.95 6.69
CA ALA A 211 -4.01 2.43 6.02
C ALA A 211 -4.97 3.57 5.64
N ARG A 212 -5.19 4.52 6.56
CA ARG A 212 -6.06 5.67 6.36
C ARG A 212 -5.54 6.57 5.25
N PHE A 213 -4.24 6.90 5.27
CA PHE A 213 -3.62 7.74 4.26
C PHE A 213 -3.72 7.10 2.88
N ILE A 214 -3.28 5.84 2.74
CA ILE A 214 -3.31 5.14 1.45
C ILE A 214 -4.75 4.97 0.98
N GLY A 215 -5.66 4.45 1.81
CA GLY A 215 -7.04 4.23 1.42
C GLY A 215 -7.74 5.51 0.98
N GLN A 216 -7.53 6.62 1.69
CA GLN A 216 -8.07 7.91 1.28
C GLN A 216 -7.44 8.41 -0.03
N ARG A 217 -6.12 8.20 -0.23
CA ARG A 217 -5.43 8.56 -1.47
C ARG A 217 -6.01 7.84 -2.67
N ILE A 218 -6.20 6.52 -2.55
CA ILE A 218 -6.73 5.71 -3.64
C ILE A 218 -8.16 6.16 -3.94
N ARG A 219 -9.03 6.28 -2.93
CA ARG A 219 -10.43 6.75 -3.11
C ARG A 219 -10.50 8.08 -3.86
N TYR A 220 -9.70 9.04 -3.43
CA TYR A 220 -9.66 10.35 -4.07
C TYR A 220 -9.23 10.25 -5.55
N TYR A 221 -8.19 9.48 -5.83
CA TYR A 221 -7.66 9.34 -7.18
C TYR A 221 -8.67 8.70 -8.14
N ILE A 222 -9.49 7.76 -7.64
CA ILE A 222 -10.53 7.09 -8.44
C ILE A 222 -11.87 7.84 -8.46
N GLY A 223 -11.98 8.99 -7.79
CA GLY A 223 -13.21 9.78 -7.73
C GLY A 223 -14.28 9.26 -6.78
N LEU A 224 -13.92 8.42 -5.79
CA LEU A 224 -14.83 8.03 -4.73
C LEU A 224 -14.87 9.09 -3.63
N ASP A 225 -16.04 9.71 -3.47
CA ASP A 225 -16.27 10.72 -2.44
C ASP A 225 -16.37 10.15 -1.02
N GLY A 226 -16.20 11.03 -0.03
CA GLY A 226 -16.38 10.71 1.40
C GLY A 226 -15.11 10.29 2.15
N GLU A 227 -15.29 9.90 3.40
CA GLU A 227 -14.23 9.35 4.25
C GLU A 227 -14.06 7.85 4.01
N LEU A 228 -12.83 7.35 4.16
CA LEU A 228 -12.54 5.92 4.10
C LEU A 228 -13.36 5.17 5.16
N PRO A 229 -14.29 4.28 4.78
CA PRO A 229 -15.05 3.50 5.73
C PRO A 229 -14.15 2.45 6.40
N PHE A 230 -14.23 2.36 7.72
CA PHE A 230 -13.58 1.33 8.52
C PHE A 230 -14.61 0.32 9.00
N GLN A 231 -14.29 -0.96 8.87
CA GLN A 231 -15.12 -2.08 9.28
C GLN A 231 -14.34 -2.98 10.23
N ASP A 232 -15.04 -3.57 11.21
CA ASP A 232 -14.47 -4.65 12.00
C ASP A 232 -14.54 -6.00 11.24
N ALA A 233 -14.01 -7.06 11.86
CA ALA A 233 -14.05 -8.39 11.27
C ALA A 233 -15.48 -8.96 11.06
N THR A 234 -16.49 -8.39 11.71
CA THR A 234 -17.91 -8.75 11.55
C THR A 234 -18.62 -7.92 10.48
N GLY A 235 -17.90 -7.00 9.82
CA GLY A 235 -18.44 -6.11 8.79
C GLY A 235 -19.19 -4.91 9.38
N LYS A 236 -19.15 -4.69 10.70
CA LYS A 236 -19.76 -3.52 11.31
C LYS A 236 -18.85 -2.31 11.13
N ALA A 237 -19.45 -1.20 10.71
CA ALA A 237 -18.76 0.08 10.63
C ALA A 237 -18.25 0.49 12.02
N PHE A 238 -17.00 0.95 12.06
CA PHE A 238 -16.37 1.45 13.27
C PHE A 238 -15.58 2.70 12.89
N THR A 239 -15.66 3.76 13.70
CA THR A 239 -14.78 4.92 13.56
C THR A 239 -13.55 4.70 14.43
N PRO A 240 -12.34 4.63 13.85
CA PRO A 240 -11.15 4.53 14.66
C PRO A 240 -11.01 5.75 15.57
N THR A 241 -10.78 5.50 16.86
CA THR A 241 -10.56 6.55 17.84
C THR A 241 -9.31 7.33 17.46
N ASN A 242 -9.47 8.62 17.14
CA ASN A 242 -8.37 9.56 17.03
C ASN A 242 -7.63 9.55 18.38
N PHE A 243 -6.38 9.10 18.40
CA PHE A 243 -5.47 9.33 19.50
C PHE A 243 -4.75 10.67 19.32
#